data_AF-A0A5C5ZPY7-F1
#
_entry.id   AF-A0A5C5ZPY7-F1
#
_cell.length_a   1.000
_cell.length_b   1.000
_cell.length_c   1.000
_cell.angle_alpha   90.00
_cell.angle_beta   90.00
_cell.angle_gamma   90.00
#
_symmetry.space_group_name_H-M   'P 1'
#
loop_
_entity.id
_entity.type
_entity.pdbx_description
1 polymer ?
#
loop_
_entity_poly.entity_id
_entity_poly.type
_entity_poly.pdbx_seq_one_letter_code
_entity_poly.pdbx_strand_id
1 'polypeptide(L)'
;MRKVLFDLGAHHGESLEPLAIRLGIDSDWEIHLFEPNPECFLVERMRGSKLGTERDIQVHNAAVWIEDGRIQFSQQNHRLARNRSPTDGRSEIDGWGSAITSLESHHPALLPPIAVPCVDFAEMLRSYSPADHIVVKMDIEGAEFPVLRHLIAEGVIDRIKLLFIEWHVRLLKSETQNSRRQLEQQLRQSGVRLLPWS
;
A
#
# COMPACT_ATOMS: atom_id res chain seq x y z
N MET A 1 -21.60 -4.12 10.61
CA MET A 1 -20.16 -4.00 10.89
C MET A 1 -19.43 -4.69 9.76
N ARG A 2 -18.78 -3.92 8.90
CA ARG A 2 -18.01 -4.42 7.75
C ARG A 2 -16.67 -4.93 8.24
N LYS A 3 -16.15 -5.98 7.60
CA LYS A 3 -14.75 -6.40 7.72
C LYS A 3 -14.06 -6.03 6.41
N VAL A 4 -12.95 -5.30 6.48
CA VAL A 4 -12.33 -4.73 5.29
C VAL A 4 -10.83 -4.93 5.36
N LEU A 5 -10.25 -5.44 4.28
CA LEU A 5 -8.82 -5.45 4.06
C LEU A 5 -8.46 -4.43 2.98
N PHE A 6 -7.58 -3.50 3.31
CA PHE A 6 -6.86 -2.67 2.34
C PHE A 6 -5.42 -3.17 2.23
N ASP A 7 -5.01 -3.57 1.04
CA ASP A 7 -3.62 -3.91 0.71
C ASP A 7 -3.04 -2.79 -0.15
N LEU A 8 -2.20 -1.96 0.45
CA LEU A 8 -1.60 -0.80 -0.18
C LEU A 8 -0.19 -1.16 -0.63
N GLY A 9 0.06 -1.05 -1.94
CA GLY A 9 1.27 -1.57 -2.59
C GLY A 9 1.20 -3.08 -2.71
N ALA A 10 0.15 -3.56 -3.38
CA ALA A 10 -0.14 -4.97 -3.51
C ALA A 10 0.80 -5.69 -4.49
N HIS A 11 1.55 -4.97 -5.33
CA HIS A 11 2.47 -5.52 -6.32
C HIS A 11 1.80 -6.57 -7.22
N HIS A 12 2.20 -7.84 -7.15
CA HIS A 12 1.56 -8.94 -7.90
C HIS A 12 0.42 -9.61 -7.13
N GLY A 13 0.12 -9.14 -5.91
CA GLY A 13 -0.89 -9.64 -4.99
C GLY A 13 -0.36 -10.66 -3.98
N GLU A 14 0.95 -10.73 -3.77
CA GLU A 14 1.62 -11.77 -2.98
C GLU A 14 1.26 -11.74 -1.50
N SER A 15 0.91 -10.57 -0.97
CA SER A 15 0.50 -10.37 0.43
C SER A 15 -0.87 -10.96 0.74
N LEU A 16 -1.72 -11.15 -0.27
CA LEU A 16 -3.13 -11.44 -0.06
C LEU A 16 -3.38 -12.81 0.58
N GLU A 17 -2.76 -13.88 0.07
CA GLU A 17 -2.94 -15.24 0.61
C GLU A 17 -2.42 -15.36 2.06
N PRO A 18 -1.19 -14.90 2.39
CA PRO A 18 -0.72 -14.85 3.78
C PRO A 18 -1.63 -14.04 4.70
N LEU A 19 -2.13 -12.89 4.26
CA LEU A 19 -3.08 -12.07 5.03
C LEU A 19 -4.40 -12.79 5.23
N ALA A 20 -4.92 -13.45 4.20
CA ALA A 20 -6.17 -14.20 4.26
C ALA A 20 -6.10 -15.34 5.28
N ILE A 21 -5.00 -16.09 5.29
CA ILE A 21 -4.75 -17.15 6.28
C ILE A 21 -4.64 -16.54 7.69
N ARG A 22 -3.83 -15.49 7.84
CA ARG A 22 -3.53 -14.87 9.14
C ARG A 22 -4.75 -14.22 9.79
N LEU A 23 -5.63 -13.62 9.00
CA LEU A 23 -6.81 -12.88 9.47
C LEU A 23 -8.08 -13.74 9.45
N GLY A 24 -8.04 -14.95 8.88
CA GLY A 24 -9.23 -15.77 8.70
C GLY A 24 -10.23 -15.12 7.74
N ILE A 25 -9.74 -14.61 6.60
CA ILE A 25 -10.59 -13.93 5.61
C ILE A 25 -11.54 -14.93 4.95
N ASP A 26 -12.82 -14.74 5.22
CA ASP A 26 -13.95 -15.47 4.64
C ASP A 26 -14.70 -14.60 3.62
N SER A 27 -15.92 -14.98 3.26
CA SER A 27 -16.78 -14.27 2.31
C SER A 27 -17.35 -12.95 2.83
N ASP A 28 -17.27 -12.68 4.15
CA ASP A 28 -17.82 -11.47 4.75
C ASP A 28 -16.85 -10.28 4.68
N TRP A 29 -15.64 -10.51 4.15
CA TRP A 29 -14.62 -9.48 3.99
C TRP A 29 -14.72 -8.80 2.63
N GLU A 30 -14.69 -7.47 2.67
CA GLU A 30 -14.39 -6.64 1.53
C GLU A 30 -12.87 -6.50 1.38
N ILE A 31 -12.36 -6.62 0.15
CA ILE A 31 -10.92 -6.61 -0.12
C ILE A 31 -10.64 -5.57 -1.21
N HIS A 32 -9.75 -4.63 -0.90
CA HIS A 32 -9.24 -3.66 -1.86
C HIS A 32 -7.72 -3.79 -1.97
N LEU A 33 -7.23 -3.90 -3.20
CA LEU A 33 -5.80 -3.95 -3.51
C LEU A 33 -5.41 -2.71 -4.32
N PHE A 34 -4.35 -2.01 -3.92
CA PHE A 34 -3.83 -0.83 -4.61
C PHE A 34 -2.45 -1.10 -5.17
N GLU A 35 -2.29 -0.88 -6.48
CA GLU A 35 -1.00 -0.96 -7.16
C GLU A 35 -0.94 0.07 -8.30
N PRO A 36 -0.18 1.17 -8.14
CA PRO A 36 -0.07 2.19 -9.18
C PRO A 36 0.69 1.74 -10.42
N ASN A 37 1.58 0.74 -10.31
CA ASN A 37 2.42 0.31 -11.41
C ASN A 37 1.61 -0.57 -12.39
N PRO A 38 1.30 -0.09 -13.61
CA PRO A 38 0.53 -0.87 -14.57
C PRO A 38 1.21 -2.18 -14.97
N GLU A 39 2.54 -2.24 -14.83
CA GLU A 39 3.37 -3.38 -15.24
C GLU A 39 3.36 -4.53 -14.23
N CYS A 40 2.68 -4.34 -13.09
CA CYS A 40 2.38 -5.41 -12.16
C CYS A 40 1.22 -6.30 -12.63
N PHE A 41 0.40 -5.86 -13.61
CA PHE A 41 -0.75 -6.63 -14.14
C PHE A 41 -1.69 -7.18 -13.05
N LEU A 42 -1.90 -6.42 -11.98
CA LEU A 42 -2.57 -6.92 -10.78
C LEU A 42 -4.02 -7.38 -11.04
N VAL A 43 -4.76 -6.68 -11.91
CA VAL A 43 -6.13 -7.03 -12.27
C VAL A 43 -6.18 -8.42 -12.94
N GLU A 44 -5.31 -8.65 -13.91
CA GLU A 44 -5.20 -9.93 -14.62
C GLU A 44 -4.77 -11.05 -13.66
N ARG A 45 -3.82 -10.76 -12.75
CA ARG A 45 -3.38 -11.73 -11.74
C ARG A 45 -4.51 -12.11 -10.80
N MET A 46 -5.27 -11.13 -10.29
CA MET A 46 -6.39 -11.42 -9.39
C MET A 46 -7.48 -12.23 -10.10
N ARG A 47 -7.84 -11.88 -11.34
CA ARG A 47 -8.81 -12.65 -12.15
C ARG A 47 -8.37 -14.10 -12.42
N GLY A 48 -7.07 -14.34 -12.53
CA GLY A 48 -6.51 -15.68 -12.71
C GLY A 48 -6.23 -16.45 -11.41
N SER A 49 -6.30 -15.78 -10.26
CA SER A 49 -6.01 -16.38 -8.95
C SER A 49 -7.23 -17.11 -8.39
N LYS A 50 -7.00 -18.21 -7.67
CA LYS A 50 -8.08 -18.92 -6.96
C LYS A 50 -8.88 -17.98 -6.07
N LEU A 51 -8.19 -17.12 -5.32
CA LEU A 51 -8.83 -16.19 -4.39
C LEU A 51 -9.72 -15.17 -5.10
N GLY A 52 -9.25 -14.59 -6.21
CA GLY A 52 -10.01 -13.61 -6.98
C GLY A 52 -11.09 -14.21 -7.88
N THR A 53 -11.07 -15.52 -8.15
CA THR A 53 -12.22 -16.22 -8.77
C THR A 53 -13.32 -16.59 -7.77
N GLU A 54 -12.96 -16.75 -6.50
CA GLU A 54 -13.89 -17.15 -5.43
C GLU A 54 -14.46 -15.96 -4.65
N ARG A 55 -13.84 -14.78 -4.77
CA ARG A 55 -14.18 -13.58 -4.01
C ARG A 55 -14.23 -12.35 -4.91
N ASP A 56 -15.10 -11.41 -4.54
CA ASP A 56 -15.15 -10.10 -5.16
C ASP A 56 -14.01 -9.22 -4.60
N ILE A 57 -12.89 -9.17 -5.32
CA ILE A 57 -11.71 -8.36 -4.97
C ILE A 57 -11.71 -7.10 -5.81
N GLN A 58 -11.70 -5.95 -5.15
CA GLN A 58 -11.61 -4.66 -5.82
C GLN A 58 -10.14 -4.30 -6.03
N VAL A 59 -9.71 -4.26 -7.29
CA VAL A 59 -8.35 -3.87 -7.65
C VAL A 59 -8.34 -2.44 -8.17
N HIS A 60 -7.43 -1.63 -7.63
CA HIS A 60 -7.26 -0.23 -7.95
C HIS A 60 -5.87 0.01 -8.54
N ASN A 61 -5.82 0.34 -9.83
CA ASN A 61 -4.59 0.77 -10.50
C ASN A 61 -4.27 2.25 -10.17
N ALA A 62 -4.08 2.54 -8.89
CA ALA A 62 -3.88 3.88 -8.37
C ALA A 62 -2.91 3.89 -7.19
N ALA A 63 -2.17 4.99 -7.05
CA ALA A 63 -1.36 5.25 -5.88
C ALA A 63 -2.25 5.69 -4.71
N VAL A 64 -1.95 5.19 -3.51
CA VAL A 64 -2.54 5.71 -2.27
C VAL A 64 -1.80 6.98 -1.90
N TRP A 65 -2.53 8.08 -1.75
CA TRP A 65 -1.96 9.40 -1.49
C TRP A 65 -2.84 10.24 -0.56
N ILE A 66 -2.59 11.55 -0.55
CA ILE A 66 -3.24 12.56 0.32
C ILE A 66 -4.20 13.48 -0.45
N GLU A 67 -4.40 13.21 -1.74
CA GLU A 67 -5.36 13.91 -2.60
C GLU A 67 -5.70 13.03 -3.81
N ASP A 68 -6.92 13.19 -4.33
CA ASP A 68 -7.35 12.57 -5.58
C ASP A 68 -6.71 13.27 -6.78
N GLY A 69 -6.33 12.50 -7.80
CA GLY A 69 -5.89 13.06 -9.07
C GLY A 69 -4.87 12.20 -9.79
N ARG A 70 -3.76 12.84 -10.18
CA ARG A 70 -2.64 12.18 -10.84
C ARG A 70 -1.34 12.60 -10.19
N ILE A 71 -0.46 11.63 -9.99
CA ILE A 71 0.87 11.85 -9.39
C ILE A 71 1.97 11.28 -10.26
N GLN A 72 3.16 11.90 -10.20
CA GLN A 72 4.35 11.44 -10.90
C GLN A 72 4.97 10.25 -10.15
N PHE A 73 5.05 9.12 -10.82
CA PHE A 73 5.49 7.83 -10.28
C PHE A 73 6.62 7.27 -11.13
N SER A 74 7.74 6.93 -10.51
CA SER A 74 8.88 6.31 -11.19
C SER A 74 8.85 4.81 -10.98
N GLN A 75 8.77 4.08 -12.09
CA GLN A 75 8.87 2.62 -12.12
C GLN A 75 10.33 2.19 -11.98
N GLN A 76 10.58 1.11 -11.25
CA GLN A 76 11.91 0.53 -11.09
C GLN A 76 12.12 -0.62 -12.07
N ASN A 77 13.24 -0.61 -12.81
CA ASN A 77 13.68 -1.79 -13.55
C ASN A 77 14.31 -2.81 -12.59
N HIS A 78 13.66 -3.95 -12.33
CA HIS A 78 14.11 -4.92 -11.33
C HIS A 78 15.41 -5.64 -11.73
N ARG A 79 15.67 -5.81 -13.04
CA ARG A 79 16.90 -6.47 -13.54
C ARG A 79 18.13 -5.62 -13.26
N LEU A 80 17.99 -4.30 -13.42
CA LEU A 80 19.04 -3.33 -13.15
C LEU A 80 19.19 -3.04 -11.65
N ALA A 81 18.07 -3.04 -10.90
CA ALA A 81 18.08 -2.79 -9.46
C ALA A 81 18.78 -3.88 -8.64
N ARG A 82 18.77 -5.13 -9.12
CA ARG A 82 19.41 -6.30 -8.47
C ARG A 82 18.97 -6.53 -7.01
N ASN A 83 17.74 -6.12 -6.68
CA ASN A 83 17.14 -6.23 -5.34
C ASN A 83 16.31 -7.50 -5.14
N ARG A 84 16.36 -8.46 -6.09
CA ARG A 84 15.61 -9.72 -6.05
C ARG A 84 14.08 -9.55 -6.04
N SER A 85 13.57 -8.45 -6.60
CA SER A 85 12.15 -8.33 -6.91
C SER A 85 11.69 -9.57 -7.69
N PRO A 86 10.55 -10.20 -7.32
CA PRO A 86 10.01 -11.34 -8.03
C PRO A 86 9.72 -10.92 -9.46
N THR A 87 10.03 -11.82 -10.38
CA THR A 87 9.76 -11.63 -11.80
C THR A 87 9.12 -12.89 -12.33
N ASP A 88 8.06 -12.73 -13.09
CA ASP A 88 7.44 -13.79 -13.87
C ASP A 88 7.77 -13.66 -15.37
N GLY A 89 8.67 -12.73 -15.71
CA GLY A 89 9.10 -12.44 -17.07
C GLY A 89 8.12 -11.61 -17.92
N ARG A 90 6.99 -11.13 -17.37
CA ARG A 90 6.03 -10.31 -18.13
C ARG A 90 6.48 -8.86 -18.30
N SER A 91 7.12 -8.30 -17.27
CA SER A 91 7.71 -6.98 -17.32
C SER A 91 9.14 -7.02 -16.80
N GLU A 92 9.90 -5.96 -17.09
CA GLU A 92 11.17 -5.67 -16.42
C GLU A 92 11.05 -4.51 -15.44
N ILE A 93 9.91 -3.81 -15.43
CA ILE A 93 9.73 -2.49 -14.79
C ILE A 93 8.65 -2.52 -13.69
N ASP A 94 8.41 -3.71 -13.15
CA ASP A 94 7.62 -4.03 -11.97
C ASP A 94 8.54 -4.28 -10.75
N GLY A 95 9.59 -3.47 -10.59
CA GLY A 95 10.46 -3.58 -9.41
C GLY A 95 9.76 -3.03 -8.16
N TRP A 96 9.97 -3.70 -7.02
CA TRP A 96 9.45 -3.30 -5.71
C TRP A 96 9.71 -1.81 -5.40
N GLY A 97 10.92 -1.32 -5.70
CA GLY A 97 11.30 0.06 -5.42
C GLY A 97 10.68 1.13 -6.33
N SER A 98 9.54 0.87 -6.96
CA SER A 98 8.80 1.87 -7.73
C SER A 98 8.10 2.83 -6.77
N ALA A 99 8.26 4.14 -6.96
CA ALA A 99 7.88 5.11 -5.94
C ALA A 99 7.34 6.43 -6.51
N ILE A 100 6.59 7.15 -5.67
CA ILE A 100 6.15 8.52 -5.92
C ILE A 100 7.37 9.45 -5.95
N THR A 101 7.52 10.22 -7.03
CA THR A 101 8.73 11.03 -7.26
C THR A 101 8.91 12.20 -6.29
N SER A 102 7.82 12.81 -5.81
CA SER A 102 7.88 13.94 -4.89
C SER A 102 8.42 13.58 -3.51
N LEU A 103 8.59 12.29 -3.21
CA LEU A 103 9.23 11.80 -2.00
C LEU A 103 10.77 11.84 -2.05
N GLU A 104 11.34 12.04 -3.25
CA GLU A 104 12.78 11.97 -3.50
C GLU A 104 13.42 10.66 -2.98
N SER A 105 12.68 9.54 -3.04
CA SER A 105 13.12 8.24 -2.55
C SER A 105 14.38 7.73 -3.24
N HIS A 106 15.31 7.18 -2.46
CA HIS A 106 16.56 6.62 -2.96
C HIS A 106 16.42 5.17 -3.43
N HIS A 107 16.04 4.98 -4.70
CA HIS A 107 16.06 3.66 -5.35
C HIS A 107 17.03 3.60 -6.53
N PRO A 108 17.73 2.47 -6.72
CA PRO A 108 18.47 2.24 -7.95
C PRO A 108 17.51 1.96 -9.11
N ALA A 109 17.97 2.23 -10.34
CA ALA A 109 17.30 1.86 -11.58
C ALA A 109 15.85 2.36 -11.74
N LEU A 110 15.56 3.55 -11.19
CA LEU A 110 14.33 4.26 -11.48
C LEU A 110 14.33 4.78 -12.93
N LEU A 111 13.20 4.62 -13.59
CA LEU A 111 12.94 5.15 -14.92
C LEU A 111 12.34 6.56 -14.84
N PRO A 112 12.34 7.32 -15.96
CA PRO A 112 11.61 8.57 -16.04
C PRO A 112 10.15 8.39 -15.60
N PRO A 113 9.60 9.35 -14.83
CA PRO A 113 8.29 9.17 -14.23
C PRO A 113 7.17 9.17 -15.25
N ILE A 114 6.13 8.41 -14.91
CA ILE A 114 4.84 8.41 -15.56
C ILE A 114 3.80 9.05 -14.63
N ALA A 115 2.78 9.69 -15.18
CA ALA A 115 1.63 10.11 -14.39
C ALA A 115 0.71 8.90 -14.17
N VAL A 116 0.41 8.56 -12.92
CA VAL A 116 -0.56 7.51 -12.54
C VAL A 116 -1.72 8.13 -11.77
N PRO A 117 -2.92 7.51 -11.78
CA PRO A 117 -3.99 7.92 -10.88
C PRO A 117 -3.54 7.84 -9.42
N CYS A 118 -4.01 8.75 -8.58
CA CYS A 118 -3.88 8.64 -7.12
C CYS A 118 -5.23 8.93 -6.45
N VAL A 119 -5.38 8.35 -5.25
CA VAL A 119 -6.58 8.52 -4.43
C VAL A 119 -6.22 9.09 -3.07
N ASP A 120 -7.10 9.93 -2.54
CA ASP A 120 -7.07 10.33 -1.14
C ASP A 120 -7.59 9.17 -0.27
N PHE A 121 -6.67 8.56 0.48
CA PHE A 121 -7.03 7.44 1.35
C PHE A 121 -7.85 7.87 2.57
N ALA A 122 -7.73 9.12 3.02
CA ALA A 122 -8.55 9.63 4.10
C ALA A 122 -10.02 9.70 3.67
N GLU A 123 -10.29 10.24 2.48
CA GLU A 123 -11.65 10.30 1.91
C GLU A 123 -12.26 8.91 1.74
N MET A 124 -11.48 7.92 1.30
CA MET A 124 -11.93 6.53 1.24
C MET A 124 -12.35 5.99 2.61
N LEU A 125 -11.54 6.23 3.64
CA LEU A 125 -11.84 5.80 5.01
C LEU A 125 -13.05 6.51 5.63
N ARG A 126 -13.41 7.72 5.18
CA ARG A 126 -14.61 8.44 5.68
C ARG A 126 -15.92 7.69 5.40
N SER A 127 -15.95 6.86 4.35
CA SER A 127 -17.12 6.04 4.03
C SER A 127 -17.37 4.90 5.03
N TYR A 128 -16.44 4.66 5.96
CA TYR A 128 -16.52 3.63 6.98
C TYR A 128 -16.78 4.22 8.37
N SER A 129 -17.48 3.44 9.18
CA SER A 129 -17.76 3.80 10.57
C SER A 129 -16.62 3.36 11.49
N PRO A 130 -16.41 4.04 12.64
CA PRO A 130 -15.41 3.60 13.61
C PRO A 130 -15.69 2.23 14.24
N ALA A 131 -16.90 1.69 14.06
CA ALA A 131 -17.28 0.34 14.48
C ALA A 131 -16.82 -0.74 13.49
N ASP A 132 -16.51 -0.40 12.24
CA ASP A 132 -16.06 -1.37 11.24
C ASP A 132 -14.68 -1.94 11.59
N HIS A 133 -14.44 -3.18 11.16
CA HIS A 133 -13.18 -3.89 11.38
C HIS A 133 -12.28 -3.70 10.15
N ILE A 134 -11.53 -2.61 10.14
CA ILE A 134 -10.62 -2.28 9.04
C ILE A 134 -9.20 -2.73 9.39
N VAL A 135 -8.64 -3.54 8.51
CA VAL A 135 -7.24 -3.96 8.51
C VAL A 135 -6.56 -3.36 7.29
N VAL A 136 -5.38 -2.78 7.49
CA VAL A 136 -4.56 -2.22 6.41
C VAL A 136 -3.22 -2.94 6.40
N LYS A 137 -2.75 -3.37 5.23
CA LYS A 137 -1.34 -3.64 4.96
C LYS A 137 -0.80 -2.50 4.12
N MET A 138 0.34 -1.95 4.52
CA MET A 138 0.92 -0.77 3.92
C MET A 138 2.41 -0.97 3.67
N ASP A 139 2.76 -0.97 2.40
CA ASP A 139 4.12 -1.15 1.88
C ASP A 139 4.16 -0.39 0.54
N ILE A 140 4.42 0.91 0.61
CA ILE A 140 4.22 1.87 -0.49
C ILE A 140 5.46 2.77 -0.67
N GLU A 141 6.64 2.20 -0.40
CA GLU A 141 7.96 2.72 -0.75
C GLU A 141 8.21 4.18 -0.32
N GLY A 142 7.80 4.50 0.90
CA GLY A 142 8.00 5.80 1.54
C GLY A 142 6.72 6.62 1.67
N ALA A 143 5.70 6.34 0.87
CA ALA A 143 4.42 7.04 0.95
C ALA A 143 3.67 6.76 2.28
N GLU A 144 4.14 5.82 3.11
CA GLU A 144 3.54 5.52 4.42
C GLU A 144 3.50 6.77 5.30
N PHE A 145 4.58 7.55 5.27
CA PHE A 145 4.74 8.72 6.12
C PHE A 145 3.73 9.83 5.84
N PRO A 146 3.65 10.40 4.62
CA PRO A 146 2.66 11.43 4.33
C PRO A 146 1.23 10.92 4.46
N VAL A 147 0.93 9.69 3.99
CA VAL A 147 -0.42 9.13 4.08
C VAL A 147 -0.85 8.99 5.54
N LEU A 148 -0.05 8.36 6.41
CA LEU A 148 -0.44 8.16 7.80
C LEU A 148 -0.55 9.49 8.58
N ARG A 149 0.32 10.47 8.31
CA ARG A 149 0.18 11.82 8.89
C ARG A 149 -1.09 12.51 8.43
N HIS A 150 -1.45 12.34 7.16
CA HIS A 150 -2.69 12.87 6.62
C HIS A 150 -3.90 12.22 7.28
N LEU A 151 -3.93 10.88 7.44
CA LEU A 151 -5.02 10.19 8.17
C LEU A 151 -5.19 10.69 9.61
N ILE A 152 -4.09 11.01 10.29
CA ILE A 152 -4.11 11.59 11.64
C ILE A 152 -4.69 13.01 11.59
N ALA A 153 -4.21 13.85 10.66
CA ALA A 153 -4.66 15.23 10.50
C ALA A 153 -6.16 15.32 10.16
N GLU A 154 -6.65 14.41 9.31
CA GLU A 154 -8.05 14.31 8.90
C GLU A 154 -8.95 13.64 9.94
N GLY A 155 -8.38 13.14 11.04
CA GLY A 155 -9.13 12.53 12.15
C GLY A 155 -9.80 11.20 11.78
N VAL A 156 -9.30 10.49 10.77
CA VAL A 156 -9.86 9.21 10.29
C VAL A 156 -8.97 8.00 10.59
N ILE A 157 -7.79 8.22 11.20
CA ILE A 157 -6.87 7.14 11.54
C ILE A 157 -7.47 6.08 12.49
N ASP A 158 -8.42 6.49 13.35
CA ASP A 158 -9.12 5.64 14.32
C ASP A 158 -10.05 4.59 13.68
N ARG A 159 -10.31 4.73 12.37
CA ARG A 159 -11.00 3.74 11.55
C ARG A 159 -10.17 2.46 11.39
N ILE A 160 -8.84 2.58 11.35
CA ILE A 160 -7.93 1.44 11.20
C ILE A 160 -7.73 0.75 12.56
N LYS A 161 -8.11 -0.53 12.66
CA LYS A 161 -7.90 -1.32 13.89
C LYS A 161 -6.53 -1.99 13.91
N LEU A 162 -6.09 -2.46 12.75
CA LEU A 162 -4.84 -3.19 12.58
C LEU A 162 -4.09 -2.66 11.36
N LEU A 163 -2.82 -2.31 11.53
CA LEU A 163 -1.94 -1.87 10.47
C LEU A 163 -0.71 -2.78 10.41
N PHE A 164 -0.60 -3.56 9.35
CA PHE A 164 0.63 -4.20 8.92
C PHE A 164 1.45 -3.19 8.13
N ILE A 165 2.71 -2.97 8.49
CA ILE A 165 3.51 -1.91 7.86
C ILE A 165 4.97 -2.30 7.67
N GLU A 166 5.50 -2.05 6.46
CA GLU A 166 6.94 -1.97 6.20
C GLU A 166 7.36 -0.50 6.17
N TRP A 167 8.35 -0.15 6.99
CA TRP A 167 8.82 1.23 7.08
C TRP A 167 10.04 1.49 6.20
N HIS A 168 9.85 2.37 5.22
CA HIS A 168 10.83 2.76 4.22
C HIS A 168 11.74 3.93 4.61
N VAL A 169 12.01 4.10 5.92
CA VAL A 169 12.79 5.24 6.46
C VAL A 169 14.11 5.46 5.74
N ARG A 170 14.80 4.36 5.39
CA ARG A 170 16.13 4.38 4.75
C ARG A 170 16.12 5.03 3.36
N LEU A 171 14.95 5.13 2.74
CA LEU A 171 14.79 5.63 1.36
C LEU A 171 14.56 7.13 1.34
N LEU A 172 14.12 7.73 2.44
CA LEU A 172 13.68 9.12 2.50
C LEU A 172 14.67 9.99 3.26
N LYS A 173 15.13 11.09 2.64
CA LYS A 173 16.01 12.07 3.31
C LYS A 173 15.30 12.84 4.43
N SER A 174 14.00 13.04 4.27
CA SER A 174 13.14 13.78 5.21
C SER A 174 12.76 12.96 6.44
N GLU A 175 12.98 11.65 6.42
CA GLU A 175 12.59 10.75 7.50
C GLU A 175 13.78 10.18 8.25
N THR A 176 13.57 9.92 9.54
CA THR A 176 14.56 9.35 10.43
C THR A 176 13.92 8.25 11.26
N GLN A 177 14.74 7.44 11.93
CA GLN A 177 14.23 6.49 12.91
C GLN A 177 13.48 7.19 14.04
N ASN A 178 13.78 8.47 14.32
CA ASN A 178 13.05 9.24 15.31
C ASN A 178 11.66 9.67 14.83
N SER A 179 11.55 10.18 13.59
CA SER A 179 10.24 10.55 13.02
C SER A 179 9.34 9.33 12.85
N ARG A 180 9.91 8.16 12.48
CA ARG A 180 9.19 6.88 12.50
C ARG A 180 8.62 6.56 13.89
N ARG A 181 9.45 6.60 14.93
CA ARG A 181 9.00 6.30 16.31
C ARG A 181 7.93 7.27 16.80
N GLN A 182 8.05 8.56 16.47
CA GLN A 182 7.05 9.57 16.81
C GLN A 182 5.71 9.26 16.13
N LEU A 183 5.74 8.91 14.83
CA LEU A 183 4.55 8.54 14.09
C LEU A 183 3.94 7.24 14.64
N GLU A 184 4.74 6.20 14.92
CA GLU A 184 4.26 4.97 15.58
C GLU A 184 3.58 5.26 16.92
N GLN A 185 4.11 6.19 17.71
CA GLN A 185 3.51 6.59 18.98
C GLN A 185 2.13 7.25 18.76
N GLN A 186 2.01 8.16 17.80
CA GLN A 186 0.74 8.81 17.46
C GLN A 186 -0.29 7.76 17.01
N LEU A 187 0.09 6.83 16.14
CA LEU A 187 -0.78 5.75 15.67
C LEU A 187 -1.31 4.89 16.83
N ARG A 188 -0.43 4.53 17.77
CA ARG A 188 -0.81 3.75 18.96
C ARG A 188 -1.73 4.55 19.89
N GLN A 189 -1.49 5.85 20.05
CA GLN A 189 -2.35 6.75 20.82
C GLN A 189 -3.75 6.89 20.20
N SER A 190 -3.85 6.82 18.88
CA SER A 190 -5.13 6.75 18.15
C SER A 190 -5.81 5.38 18.21
N GLY A 191 -5.24 4.41 18.94
CA GLY A 191 -5.82 3.07 19.11
C GLY A 191 -5.48 2.08 17.99
N VAL A 192 -4.58 2.43 17.06
CA VAL A 192 -4.16 1.52 15.98
C VAL A 192 -3.16 0.49 16.52
N ARG A 193 -3.45 -0.79 16.29
CA ARG A 193 -2.48 -1.86 16.56
C ARG A 193 -1.52 -1.99 15.37
N LEU A 194 -0.23 -1.75 15.63
CA LEU A 194 0.82 -1.91 14.63
C LEU A 194 1.44 -3.31 14.66
N LEU A 195 1.59 -3.91 13.49
CA LEU A 195 2.33 -5.15 13.25
C LEU A 195 3.35 -4.93 12.13
N PRO A 196 4.56 -5.51 12.23
CA PRO A 196 5.52 -5.40 11.14
C PRO A 196 5.05 -6.19 9.91
N TRP A 197 5.39 -5.67 8.73
CA TRP A 197 5.42 -6.36 7.45
C TRP A 197 6.85 -6.36 6.92
N SER A 198 7.28 -7.47 6.31
CA SER A 198 8.63 -7.71 5.77
C SER A 198 8.67 -8.93 4.87
#